data_AF-A0A7W8G9Y4-F1
#
_entry.id   AF-A0A7W8G9Y4-F1
#
_cell.length_a   1.000
_cell.length_b   1.000
_cell.length_c   1.000
_cell.angle_alpha   90.00
_cell.angle_beta   90.00
_cell.angle_gamma   90.00
#
_symmetry.space_group_name_H-M   'P 1'
#
loop_
_entity.id
_entity.type
_entity.pdbx_description
1 polymer ?
#
loop_
_entity_poly.entity_id
_entity_poly.type
_entity_poly.pdbx_seq_one_letter_code
_entity_poly.pdbx_strand_id
1 'polypeptide(L)' 'MNIVGNLLTEFNQEDYDRNRRAEGFEDGVEYGKEAASIENAKNLLKLGVTAETVSQGCSLPLEQVLALKEELNREPATAK' A
#
# COMPACT_ATOMS: atom_id res chain seq x y z
N MET A 1 8.45 -42.21 -39.22
CA MET A 1 7.39 -41.51 -38.48
C MET A 1 7.96 -41.14 -37.12
N ASN A 2 8.26 -39.87 -36.86
CA ASN A 2 8.73 -39.41 -35.56
C ASN A 2 7.50 -39.20 -34.66
N ILE A 3 7.36 -40.07 -33.66
CA ILE A 3 6.36 -39.95 -32.62
C ILE A 3 6.80 -38.83 -31.67
N VAL A 4 6.02 -37.75 -31.72
CA VAL A 4 5.47 -36.97 -30.60
C VAL A 4 6.26 -37.00 -29.28
N GLY A 5 6.68 -35.82 -28.84
CA GLY A 5 7.10 -35.58 -27.47
C GLY A 5 6.94 -34.10 -27.15
N ASN A 6 5.69 -33.64 -27.13
CA ASN A 6 5.34 -32.30 -26.69
C ASN A 6 5.85 -32.15 -25.24
N LEU A 7 6.91 -31.36 -25.01
CA LEU A 7 7.40 -31.01 -23.67
C LEU A 7 6.39 -30.07 -23.00
N LEU A 8 5.25 -30.62 -22.58
CA LEU A 8 4.46 -30.03 -21.52
C LEU A 8 5.10 -30.51 -20.22
N THR A 9 6.05 -29.73 -19.71
CA THR A 9 6.49 -29.83 -18.32
C THR A 9 5.26 -29.85 -17.43
N GLU A 10 5.13 -30.90 -16.62
CA GLU A 10 3.98 -31.19 -15.78
C GLU A 10 3.59 -29.95 -14.97
N PHE A 11 2.31 -29.56 -15.02
CA PHE A 11 1.78 -28.46 -14.23
C PHE A 11 1.91 -28.80 -12.74
N ASN A 12 2.83 -28.14 -12.05
CA ASN A 12 3.02 -28.31 -10.62
C ASN A 12 2.04 -27.42 -9.84
N GLN A 13 0.91 -28.01 -9.45
CA GLN A 13 -0.15 -27.33 -8.71
C GLN A 13 0.35 -26.76 -7.37
N GLU A 14 1.31 -27.40 -6.71
CA GLU A 14 1.84 -26.92 -5.44
C GLU A 14 2.64 -25.62 -5.58
N ASP A 15 3.42 -25.49 -6.66
CA ASP A 15 4.17 -24.27 -6.97
C ASP A 15 3.22 -23.12 -7.34
N TYR A 16 2.17 -23.42 -8.11
CA TYR A 16 1.14 -22.45 -8.45
C TYR A 16 0.42 -21.89 -7.21
N ASP A 17 -0.01 -22.76 -6.29
CA ASP A 17 -0.70 -22.35 -5.06
C ASP A 17 0.24 -21.65 -4.05
N ARG A 18 1.55 -21.94 -4.10
CA ARG A 18 2.55 -21.24 -3.30
C ARG A 18 2.77 -19.82 -3.81
N ASN A 19 2.96 -19.65 -5.11
CA ASN A 19 3.17 -18.34 -5.72
C ASN A 19 1.94 -17.45 -5.56
N ARG A 20 0.74 -17.98 -5.77
CA ARG A 20 -0.51 -17.22 -5.59
C ARG A 20 -0.72 -16.72 -4.15
N ARG A 21 -0.29 -17.50 -3.14
CA ARG A 21 -0.32 -17.07 -1.74
C ARG A 21 0.75 -16.03 -1.41
N ALA A 22 1.93 -16.15 -2.01
CA ALA A 22 3.01 -15.18 -1.86
C ALA A 22 2.61 -13.82 -2.45
N GLU A 23 2.12 -13.80 -3.69
CA GLU A 23 1.60 -12.61 -4.37
C GLU A 23 0.47 -11.97 -3.56
N GLY A 24 -0.53 -12.76 -3.13
CA GLY A 24 -1.64 -12.23 -2.33
C GLY A 24 -1.24 -11.71 -0.94
N PHE A 25 -0.15 -12.23 -0.37
CA PHE A 25 0.41 -11.72 0.88
C PHE A 25 1.21 -10.43 0.65
N GLU A 26 2.01 -10.36 -0.40
CA GLU A 26 2.76 -9.16 -0.79
C GLU A 26 1.81 -7.99 -1.08
N ASP A 27 0.79 -8.22 -1.91
CA ASP A 27 -0.25 -7.22 -2.19
C ASP A 27 -0.92 -6.75 -0.90
N GLY A 28 -1.32 -7.69 -0.03
CA GLY A 28 -1.97 -7.36 1.25
C GLY A 28 -1.09 -6.54 2.19
N VAL A 29 0.22 -6.82 2.22
CA VAL A 29 1.19 -6.08 3.02
C VAL A 29 1.45 -4.69 2.43
N GLU A 30 1.52 -4.56 1.11
CA GLU A 30 1.70 -3.29 0.43
C GLU A 30 0.50 -2.36 0.65
N TYR A 31 -0.72 -2.84 0.41
CA TYR A 31 -1.95 -2.09 0.70
C TYR A 31 -2.06 -1.70 2.19
N GLY A 32 -1.68 -2.61 3.09
CA GLY A 32 -1.67 -2.32 4.53
C GLY A 32 -0.69 -1.21 4.91
N LYS A 33 0.50 -1.19 4.29
CA LYS A 33 1.51 -0.14 4.50
C LYS A 33 1.05 1.20 3.95
N GLU A 34 0.47 1.23 2.74
CA GLU A 34 -0.04 2.47 2.14
C GLU A 34 -1.17 3.09 2.98
N ALA A 35 -2.15 2.27 3.38
CA ALA A 35 -3.26 2.72 4.22
C ALA A 35 -2.77 3.26 5.58
N ALA A 36 -1.83 2.54 6.21
CA ALA A 36 -1.24 2.96 7.48
C ALA A 36 -0.43 4.26 7.34
N SER A 37 0.31 4.45 6.24
CA SER A 37 1.07 5.68 6.00
C SER A 37 0.17 6.90 5.88
N ILE A 38 -0.96 6.80 5.18
CA ILE A 38 -1.92 7.89 5.04
C ILE A 38 -2.59 8.21 6.39
N GLU A 39 -3.02 7.20 7.14
CA GLU A 39 -3.64 7.39 8.45
C GLU A 39 -2.65 8.03 9.44
N ASN A 40 -1.42 7.53 9.49
CA ASN A 40 -0.36 8.09 10.32
C ASN A 40 -0.06 9.55 9.93
N ALA A 41 0.00 9.86 8.64
CA ALA A 41 0.19 11.23 8.17
C ALA A 41 -0.93 12.17 8.63
N LYS A 42 -2.20 11.74 8.53
CA LYS A 42 -3.35 12.51 9.04
C LYS A 42 -3.25 12.73 10.55
N ASN A 43 -2.89 11.70 11.31
CA ASN A 43 -2.76 11.79 12.77
C ASN A 43 -1.63 12.74 13.18
N LEU A 44 -0.46 12.66 12.53
CA LEU A 44 0.66 13.56 12.79
C LEU A 44 0.33 15.01 12.43
N LEU A 45 -0.36 15.25 11.32
CA LEU A 45 -0.84 16.58 10.95
C LEU A 45 -1.82 17.15 11.98
N LYS A 46 -2.75 16.33 12.51
CA LYS A 46 -3.65 16.72 13.60
C LYS A 46 -2.92 17.05 14.90
N LEU A 47 -1.79 16.41 15.17
CA LEU A 47 -0.92 16.70 16.30
C LEU A 47 -0.05 17.96 16.10
N GLY A 48 -0.14 18.62 14.94
CA GLY A 48 0.60 19.85 14.64
C GLY A 48 2.02 19.60 14.11
N VAL A 49 2.36 18.37 13.74
CA VAL A 49 3.64 18.08 13.07
C VAL A 49 3.66 18.74 11.68
N THR A 50 4.82 19.25 11.28
CA THR A 50 4.96 19.92 9.99
C THR A 50 4.80 18.95 8.82
N ALA A 51 4.26 19.43 7.70
CA ALA A 51 4.06 18.61 6.50
C ALA A 51 5.37 18.02 5.97
N GLU A 52 6.49 18.72 6.13
CA GLU A 52 7.82 18.24 5.74
C GLU A 52 8.27 17.04 6.59
N THR A 53 8.12 17.12 7.91
CA THR A 53 8.46 16.01 8.81
C THR A 53 7.54 14.81 8.60
N VAL A 54 6.24 15.06 8.33
CA VAL A 54 5.28 14.00 8.02
C VAL A 54 5.60 13.33 6.69
N SER A 55 5.94 14.09 5.65
CA SER A 55 6.36 13.56 4.34
C SER A 55 7.55 12.62 4.48
N GLN A 56 8.57 13.03 5.25
CA GLN A 56 9.74 12.19 5.53
C GLN A 56 9.40 10.96 6.38
N GLY A 57 8.64 11.13 7.47
CA GLY A 57 8.33 10.07 8.42
C GLY A 57 7.35 9.01 7.90
N CYS A 58 6.44 9.40 7.00
CA CYS A 58 5.45 8.49 6.40
C CYS A 58 5.83 8.03 4.99
N SER A 59 6.98 8.46 4.46
CA SER A 59 7.41 8.18 3.08
C SER A 59 6.34 8.55 2.04
N LEU A 60 5.67 9.69 2.26
CA LEU A 60 4.65 10.23 1.36
C LEU A 60 5.21 11.46 0.62
N PRO A 61 4.84 11.68 -0.64
CA PRO A 61 5.13 12.93 -1.33
C PRO A 61 4.61 14.14 -0.56
N LEU A 62 5.41 15.20 -0.47
CA LEU A 62 5.04 16.42 0.26
C LEU A 62 3.72 17.02 -0.24
N GLU A 63 3.49 16.99 -1.56
CA GLU A 63 2.23 17.44 -2.18
C GLU A 63 1.02 16.67 -1.64
N GLN A 64 1.15 15.36 -1.48
CA GLN A 64 0.08 14.52 -0.93
C GLN A 64 -0.18 14.86 0.54
N VAL A 65 0.87 15.11 1.32
CA VAL A 65 0.74 15.52 2.73
C VAL A 65 0.09 16.91 2.85
N LEU A 66 0.40 17.84 1.93
CA LEU A 66 -0.25 19.15 1.88
C LEU A 66 -1.73 19.04 1.51
N ALA A 67 -2.08 18.20 0.54
CA ALA A 67 -3.47 17.93 0.19
C ALA A 67 -4.26 17.35 1.39
N LEU A 68 -3.66 16.39 2.11
CA LEU A 68 -4.24 15.84 3.34
C LEU A 68 -4.45 16.90 4.41
N LYS A 69 -3.50 17.83 4.57
CA LYS A 69 -3.64 18.95 5.51
C LYS A 69 -4.78 19.90 5.13
N GLU A 70 -4.93 20.20 3.85
CA GLU A 70 -6.03 21.02 3.33
C GLU A 70 -7.40 20.33 3.45
N GLU A 71 -7.45 19.01 3.31
CA GLU A 71 -8.66 18.21 3.59
C GLU A 71 -9.05 18.29 5.07
N LEU A 72 -8.07 18.11 5.97
CA LEU A 72 -8.30 18.19 7.42
C LEU A 72 -8.78 19.58 7.87
N ASN A 73 -8.33 20.65 7.21
CA ASN A 73 -8.78 22.01 7.49
C ASN A 73 -10.18 22.30 6.91
N ARG A 74 -10.61 21.54 5.89
CA ARG A 74 -11.93 21.66 5.24
C ARG A 74 -13.00 20.82 5.89
N GLU A 75 -12.64 19.76 6.61
CA GLU A 75 -13.57 19.09 7.51
C GLU A 75 -13.93 20.09 8.62
N PRO A 76 -15.20 20.56 8.72
CA PRO A 76 -15.58 21.36 9.86
C PRO A 76 -15.33 20.51 11.10
N ALA A 77 -14.54 21.03 12.05
CA ALA A 77 -14.43 20.45 13.37
C ALA A 77 -15.85 20.13 13.83
N THR A 78 -16.19 18.83 13.87
CA THR A 78 -17.47 18.40 14.40
C THR A 78 -17.40 18.73 15.87
N ALA A 79 -17.94 19.91 16.19
CA ALA A 79 -18.17 20.37 17.54
C ALA A 79 -18.91 19.24 18.27
N LYS A 80 -18.23 18.65 19.25
CA LYS A 80 -18.84 17.93 20.34
C LYS A 80 -18.69 18.76 21.59
#